data_AF-A0A0J6IGI8-F1
#
_entry.id   AF-A0A0J6IGI8-F1
#
_cell.length_a   1.000
_cell.length_b   1.000
_cell.length_c   1.000
_cell.angle_alpha   90.00
_cell.angle_beta   90.00
_cell.angle_gamma   90.00
#
_symmetry.space_group_name_H-M   'P 1'
#
loop_
_entity.id
_entity.type
_entity.pdbx_description
1 polymer ?
#
loop_
_entity_poly.entity_id
_entity_poly.type
_entity_poly.pdbx_seq_one_letter_code
_entity_poly.pdbx_strand_id
1 'polypeptide(L)'
;MMFNSLVSRARSVWGTKGNDGYIFPTVDPESDGPDCTRDCADCTIKYPSRFMTEDQRRLYGKVKPFATHVLVATGKSDWVPKVENMQGTLMEAFASTSRQTKQGRIMVSASNIPTSQACTDAVSPNSQDESTILLLPSFTFVDRVRVGDIPELKSRFIEALAVDERNDADTGRRLTPRSCQRDYVVLLCSHKSRDARCGISAPLIKRELERHLRPLGLHRDDSDDRPGGVSVYFVSHVGGHKFSANVLIYRKEAEQMIWLARVRPEHCEGIVKYTILKGKVVHPDFQLRGGFDNKRCLTSW
;
A
#
# COMPACT_ATOMS: atom_id res chain seq x y z
N MET A 1 -41.79 -33.26 -30.20
CA MET A 1 -42.09 -31.89 -30.67
C MET A 1 -41.74 -30.90 -29.55
N MET A 2 -40.84 -29.96 -29.88
CA MET A 2 -40.65 -28.58 -29.36
C MET A 2 -40.55 -28.37 -27.83
N PHE A 3 -39.35 -28.15 -27.26
CA PHE A 3 -38.52 -26.92 -27.16
C PHE A 3 -38.97 -25.88 -26.11
N ASN A 4 -37.95 -25.35 -25.41
CA ASN A 4 -37.84 -24.11 -24.60
C ASN A 4 -38.23 -24.20 -23.11
N SER A 5 -37.50 -23.63 -22.14
CA SER A 5 -36.35 -22.72 -22.14
C SER A 5 -35.70 -22.70 -20.74
N LEU A 6 -34.37 -22.57 -20.70
CA LEU A 6 -33.54 -22.18 -19.56
C LEU A 6 -33.77 -20.70 -19.21
N VAL A 7 -34.05 -20.37 -17.94
CA VAL A 7 -33.86 -19.00 -17.43
C VAL A 7 -33.12 -19.03 -16.08
N SER A 8 -31.89 -18.51 -16.18
CA SER A 8 -30.97 -18.09 -15.13
C SER A 8 -31.65 -17.26 -14.03
N ARG A 9 -31.39 -17.62 -12.77
CA ARG A 9 -31.86 -16.88 -11.59
C ARG A 9 -30.78 -15.88 -11.15
N ALA A 10 -30.62 -14.80 -11.91
CA ALA A 10 -29.89 -13.62 -11.46
C ALA A 10 -30.82 -12.78 -10.55
N ARG A 11 -30.58 -12.78 -9.23
CA ARG A 11 -31.22 -11.83 -8.31
C ARG A 11 -30.33 -10.60 -8.17
N SER A 12 -30.63 -9.59 -8.97
CA SER A 12 -30.24 -8.20 -8.77
C SER A 12 -30.89 -7.68 -7.48
N VAL A 13 -30.08 -7.30 -6.49
CA VAL A 13 -30.54 -6.50 -5.34
C VAL A 13 -30.26 -5.04 -5.67
N TRP A 14 -31.33 -4.30 -6.00
CA TRP A 14 -31.30 -2.85 -6.10
C TRP A 14 -31.30 -2.26 -4.68
N GLY A 15 -30.14 -1.76 -4.25
CA GLY A 15 -30.00 -0.79 -3.17
C GLY A 15 -29.97 0.63 -3.76
N THR A 16 -30.66 1.54 -3.09
CA THR A 16 -30.96 2.93 -3.45
C THR A 16 -29.75 3.78 -3.90
N LYS A 17 -29.92 4.49 -5.02
CA LYS A 17 -28.98 5.48 -5.57
C LYS A 17 -28.91 6.75 -4.70
N GLY A 18 -27.75 6.97 -4.07
CA GLY A 18 -27.21 8.28 -3.71
C GLY A 18 -25.88 8.49 -4.46
N ASN A 19 -25.63 9.70 -4.95
CA ASN A 19 -24.64 10.08 -5.97
C ASN A 19 -23.19 9.58 -5.74
N ASP A 20 -22.57 9.14 -6.85
CA ASP A 20 -21.18 8.75 -7.09
C ASP A 20 -20.67 7.39 -6.53
N GLY A 21 -20.46 6.44 -7.46
CA GLY A 21 -20.19 5.02 -7.22
C GLY A 21 -18.79 4.69 -6.69
N TYR A 22 -18.58 4.97 -5.40
CA TYR A 22 -17.42 4.56 -4.62
C TYR A 22 -17.69 3.27 -3.82
N ILE A 23 -16.68 2.42 -3.63
CA ILE A 23 -16.83 1.20 -2.79
C ILE A 23 -16.58 1.46 -1.30
N PHE A 24 -15.90 2.57 -0.99
CA PHE A 24 -15.54 2.98 0.37
C PHE A 24 -16.58 3.95 0.92
N PRO A 25 -17.00 3.79 2.18
CA PRO A 25 -17.89 4.76 2.81
C PRO A 25 -17.23 6.14 2.91
N THR A 26 -18.01 7.20 2.73
CA THR A 26 -17.59 8.57 2.98
C THR A 26 -17.85 8.93 4.44
N VAL A 27 -17.10 9.88 5.00
CA VAL A 27 -17.46 10.47 6.31
C VAL A 27 -18.84 11.10 6.26
N ASP A 28 -19.55 11.05 7.37
CA ASP A 28 -20.92 11.55 7.49
C ASP A 28 -21.05 12.41 8.75
N PRO A 29 -21.40 13.71 8.63
CA PRO A 29 -21.50 14.61 9.77
C PRO A 29 -22.43 14.15 10.89
N GLU A 30 -23.48 13.37 10.57
CA GLU A 30 -24.41 12.85 11.58
C GLU A 30 -23.76 11.79 12.47
N SER A 31 -22.92 10.91 11.88
CA SER A 31 -22.30 9.80 12.60
C SER A 31 -20.83 10.03 13.01
N ASP A 32 -20.11 10.90 12.29
CA ASP A 32 -18.70 11.22 12.52
C ASP A 32 -18.48 12.60 13.16
N GLY A 33 -19.55 13.39 13.32
CA GLY A 33 -19.52 14.73 13.92
C GLY A 33 -19.38 15.86 12.89
N PRO A 34 -19.74 17.10 13.28
CA PRO A 34 -19.89 18.22 12.34
C PRO A 34 -18.58 18.63 11.64
N ASP A 35 -17.43 18.37 12.28
CA ASP A 35 -16.11 18.71 11.75
C ASP A 35 -15.46 17.57 10.94
N CYS A 36 -16.18 16.49 10.59
CA CYS A 36 -15.58 15.32 9.94
C CYS A 36 -15.01 15.60 8.54
N THR A 37 -15.49 16.65 7.87
CA THR A 37 -15.02 17.11 6.55
C THR A 37 -13.97 18.21 6.63
N ARG A 38 -13.59 18.64 7.85
CA ARG A 38 -12.66 19.75 8.05
C ARG A 38 -11.21 19.26 8.00
N ASP A 39 -10.44 19.83 7.07
CA ASP A 39 -9.02 19.53 6.83
C ASP A 39 -8.09 20.16 7.87
N CYS A 40 -8.22 19.79 9.14
CA CYS A 40 -7.34 20.23 10.24
C CYS A 40 -7.53 21.66 10.77
N ALA A 41 -7.40 21.82 12.09
CA ALA A 41 -7.55 23.09 12.80
C ALA A 41 -6.22 23.75 13.19
N ASP A 42 -5.14 22.97 13.37
CA ASP A 42 -3.87 23.41 13.96
C ASP A 42 -2.62 23.07 13.10
N CYS A 43 -2.82 22.77 11.82
CA CYS A 43 -1.75 22.28 10.95
C CYS A 43 -0.66 23.33 10.71
N THR A 44 0.57 23.00 11.12
CA THR A 44 1.75 23.87 11.01
C THR A 44 2.59 23.56 9.78
N ILE A 45 2.52 22.33 9.27
CA ILE A 45 3.25 21.91 8.08
C ILE A 45 2.50 22.39 6.84
N LYS A 46 3.19 23.07 5.93
CA LYS A 46 2.66 23.49 4.63
C LYS A 46 3.58 23.06 3.51
N TYR A 47 3.01 22.83 2.34
CA TYR A 47 3.83 22.68 1.13
C TYR A 47 4.51 23.99 0.75
N PRO A 48 5.68 23.92 0.07
CA PRO A 48 6.30 25.11 -0.51
C PRO A 48 5.33 25.84 -1.45
N SER A 49 5.39 27.17 -1.50
CA SER A 49 4.47 28.00 -2.29
C SER A 49 4.41 27.64 -3.78
N ARG A 50 5.51 27.11 -4.35
CA ARG A 50 5.61 26.68 -5.75
C ARG A 50 5.21 25.21 -5.98
N PHE A 51 4.71 24.52 -4.96
CA PHE A 51 4.30 23.13 -5.10
C PHE A 51 2.99 23.04 -5.89
N MET A 52 3.07 22.53 -7.12
CA MET A 52 1.92 22.40 -8.02
C MET A 52 1.50 20.94 -8.20
N THR A 53 0.22 20.68 -7.96
CA THR A 53 -0.42 19.39 -8.23
C THR A 53 -1.52 19.58 -9.28
N GLU A 54 -1.75 18.55 -10.09
CA GLU A 54 -2.90 18.51 -10.99
C GLU A 54 -4.18 18.24 -10.21
N ASP A 55 -5.00 19.27 -10.03
CA ASP A 55 -6.19 19.23 -9.18
C ASP A 55 -7.50 19.12 -9.98
N GLN A 56 -7.47 19.27 -11.31
CA GLN A 56 -8.67 19.37 -12.15
C GLN A 56 -9.13 18.03 -12.73
N ARG A 57 -8.20 17.16 -13.14
CA ARG A 57 -8.57 15.89 -13.80
C ARG A 57 -9.25 14.92 -12.83
N ARG A 58 -10.29 14.21 -13.27
CA ARG A 58 -10.88 13.09 -12.53
C ARG A 58 -9.83 12.01 -12.21
N LEU A 59 -9.71 11.64 -10.94
CA LEU A 59 -8.72 10.67 -10.43
C LEU A 59 -9.23 9.23 -10.43
N TYR A 60 -10.42 9.04 -9.88
CA TYR A 60 -11.01 7.74 -9.62
C TYR A 60 -11.20 6.92 -10.90
N GLY A 61 -10.94 5.63 -10.85
CA GLY A 61 -11.23 4.72 -11.96
C GLY A 61 -10.09 4.57 -13.00
N LYS A 62 -8.86 4.95 -12.66
CA LYS A 62 -7.71 5.05 -13.60
C LYS A 62 -6.45 4.33 -13.13
N VAL A 63 -6.54 3.57 -12.06
CA VAL A 63 -5.44 2.76 -11.55
C VAL A 63 -5.47 1.40 -12.27
N LYS A 64 -4.29 0.84 -12.56
CA LYS A 64 -4.24 -0.54 -13.07
C LYS A 64 -4.49 -1.51 -11.90
N PRO A 65 -5.51 -2.39 -11.98
CA PRO A 65 -5.76 -3.38 -10.95
C PRO A 65 -4.51 -4.21 -10.61
N PHE A 66 -4.36 -4.59 -9.35
CA PHE A 66 -3.35 -5.53 -8.88
C PHE A 66 -3.90 -6.37 -7.73
N ALA A 67 -3.38 -7.59 -7.61
CA ALA A 67 -3.77 -8.53 -6.55
C ALA A 67 -2.78 -8.51 -5.38
N THR A 68 -1.48 -8.38 -5.69
CA THR A 68 -0.41 -8.41 -4.70
C THR A 68 0.51 -7.21 -4.89
N HIS A 69 0.87 -6.56 -3.79
CA HIS A 69 1.90 -5.54 -3.75
C HIS A 69 3.11 -6.09 -2.99
N VAL A 70 4.21 -6.21 -3.71
CA VAL A 70 5.51 -6.64 -3.21
C VAL A 70 6.33 -5.41 -2.86
N LEU A 71 6.70 -5.25 -1.59
CA LEU A 71 7.61 -4.22 -1.14
C LEU A 71 8.99 -4.83 -0.89
N VAL A 72 9.98 -4.40 -1.66
CA VAL A 72 11.38 -4.83 -1.48
C VAL A 72 12.06 -3.87 -0.50
N ALA A 73 12.64 -4.40 0.58
CA ALA A 73 13.41 -3.62 1.54
C ALA A 73 14.72 -3.14 0.90
N THR A 74 14.93 -1.83 0.89
CA THR A 74 16.17 -1.24 0.36
C THR A 74 16.85 -0.31 1.36
N GLY A 75 16.18 0.04 2.46
CA GLY A 75 16.63 1.06 3.41
C GLY A 75 16.73 2.47 2.84
N LYS A 76 16.40 2.68 1.57
CA LYS A 76 16.54 3.97 0.88
C LYS A 76 15.21 4.72 0.81
N SER A 77 15.28 6.05 0.85
CA SER A 77 14.13 6.95 0.65
C SER A 77 14.03 7.54 -0.76
N ASP A 78 15.04 7.31 -1.61
CA ASP A 78 15.03 7.64 -3.04
C ASP A 78 15.82 6.59 -3.84
N TRP A 79 15.55 6.48 -5.13
CA TRP A 79 16.12 5.47 -6.01
C TRP A 79 16.50 6.06 -7.36
N VAL A 80 17.17 5.28 -8.21
CA VAL A 80 17.39 5.67 -9.61
C VAL A 80 16.04 5.79 -10.34
N PRO A 81 15.90 6.68 -11.34
CA PRO A 81 14.59 6.99 -11.95
C PRO A 81 13.78 5.78 -12.47
N LYS A 82 14.48 4.71 -12.84
CA LYS A 82 13.92 3.39 -13.21
C LYS A 82 14.57 2.33 -12.34
N VAL A 83 13.99 2.10 -11.16
CA VAL A 83 14.51 1.15 -10.17
C VAL A 83 14.55 -0.29 -10.72
N GLU A 84 13.69 -0.59 -11.68
CA GLU A 84 13.64 -1.85 -12.42
C GLU A 84 14.87 -2.11 -13.31
N ASN A 85 15.68 -1.09 -13.61
CA ASN A 85 16.89 -1.22 -14.44
C ASN A 85 18.16 -1.48 -13.61
N MET A 86 18.04 -1.65 -12.29
CA MET A 86 19.18 -1.91 -11.42
C MET A 86 19.60 -3.39 -11.53
N GLN A 87 20.66 -3.64 -12.30
CA GLN A 87 21.17 -4.99 -12.57
C GLN A 87 21.49 -5.77 -11.29
N GLY A 88 21.13 -7.04 -11.28
CA GLY A 88 21.38 -7.96 -10.16
C GLY A 88 20.49 -7.74 -8.94
N THR A 89 19.50 -6.83 -9.01
CA THR A 89 18.59 -6.58 -7.89
C THR A 89 17.29 -7.36 -8.00
N LEU A 90 16.62 -7.55 -6.86
CA LEU A 90 15.25 -8.08 -6.84
C LEU A 90 14.29 -7.25 -7.70
N MET A 91 14.51 -5.93 -7.80
CA MET A 91 13.66 -5.03 -8.58
C MET A 91 13.74 -5.33 -10.08
N GLU A 92 14.95 -5.59 -10.60
CA GLU A 92 15.15 -6.08 -11.96
C GLU A 92 14.57 -7.48 -12.13
N ALA A 93 14.83 -8.40 -11.20
CA ALA A 93 14.32 -9.78 -11.28
C ALA A 93 12.78 -9.84 -11.34
N PHE A 94 12.10 -8.99 -10.58
CA PHE A 94 10.64 -8.86 -10.70
C PHE A 94 10.18 -8.19 -12.00
N ALA A 95 11.02 -7.39 -12.65
CA ALA A 95 10.71 -6.76 -13.94
C ALA A 95 10.95 -7.70 -15.13
N SER A 96 11.98 -8.54 -15.06
CA SER A 96 12.33 -9.51 -16.09
C SER A 96 11.44 -10.77 -16.07
N THR A 97 10.75 -11.02 -14.95
CA THR A 97 9.80 -12.13 -14.81
C THR A 97 8.35 -11.67 -14.96
N SER A 98 7.45 -12.59 -15.35
CA SER A 98 6.01 -12.27 -15.48
C SER A 98 5.46 -11.69 -14.17
N ARG A 99 4.87 -10.49 -14.24
CA ARG A 99 4.13 -9.87 -13.13
C ARG A 99 2.65 -10.23 -13.16
N GLN A 100 2.27 -11.25 -13.92
CA GLN A 100 0.90 -11.74 -13.98
C GLN A 100 0.84 -13.11 -13.32
N THR A 101 -0.07 -13.26 -12.36
CA THR A 101 -0.41 -14.55 -11.74
C THR A 101 -1.87 -14.90 -12.03
N LYS A 102 -2.30 -16.07 -11.57
CA LYS A 102 -3.71 -16.49 -11.61
C LYS A 102 -4.61 -15.56 -10.80
N GLN A 103 -4.09 -15.01 -9.70
CA GLN A 103 -4.80 -14.09 -8.80
C GLN A 103 -4.85 -12.66 -9.35
N GLY A 104 -3.90 -12.28 -10.21
CA GLY A 104 -3.89 -10.97 -10.86
C GLY A 104 -2.48 -10.41 -11.05
N ARG A 105 -2.42 -9.11 -11.30
CA ARG A 105 -1.14 -8.41 -11.50
C ARG A 105 -0.39 -8.24 -10.18
N ILE A 106 0.92 -8.40 -10.20
CA ILE A 106 1.85 -8.04 -9.14
C ILE A 106 2.30 -6.58 -9.33
N MET A 107 2.11 -5.77 -8.31
CA MET A 107 2.74 -4.46 -8.17
C MET A 107 4.01 -4.62 -7.34
N VAL A 108 5.10 -3.97 -7.75
CA VAL A 108 6.40 -4.09 -7.06
C VAL A 108 6.93 -2.69 -6.79
N SER A 109 7.31 -2.42 -5.55
CA SER A 109 7.93 -1.16 -5.15
C SER A 109 9.16 -1.43 -4.30
N ALA A 110 10.23 -0.66 -4.54
CA ALA A 110 11.30 -0.57 -3.56
C ALA A 110 10.82 0.30 -2.39
N SER A 111 11.32 0.02 -1.19
CA SER A 111 10.87 0.67 0.04
C SER A 111 12.02 1.03 0.98
N ASN A 112 11.79 1.98 1.87
CA ASN A 112 12.74 2.32 2.94
C ASN A 112 12.68 1.36 4.13
N ILE A 113 11.95 0.25 4.05
CA ILE A 113 12.01 -0.81 5.06
C ILE A 113 13.49 -1.16 5.28
N PRO A 114 13.98 -1.21 6.53
CA PRO A 114 15.35 -1.56 6.82
C PRO A 114 15.72 -2.91 6.22
N THR A 115 16.93 -3.00 5.66
CA THR A 115 17.50 -4.28 5.28
C THR A 115 18.04 -4.97 6.54
N SER A 116 18.03 -6.30 6.55
CA SER A 116 18.59 -7.11 7.65
C SER A 116 20.07 -6.82 7.95
N GLN A 117 20.76 -6.12 7.04
CA GLN A 117 22.15 -5.70 7.17
C GLN A 117 22.34 -4.47 8.07
N ALA A 118 21.30 -3.68 8.33
CA ALA A 118 21.43 -2.43 9.10
C ALA A 118 21.73 -2.64 10.60
N CYS A 119 21.64 -3.88 11.10
CA CYS A 119 21.77 -4.21 12.52
C CYS A 119 23.08 -4.93 12.89
N THR A 120 23.97 -5.21 11.93
CA THR A 120 25.21 -5.96 12.19
C THR A 120 26.41 -5.28 11.53
N ASP A 121 27.33 -4.75 12.34
CA ASP A 121 28.64 -4.21 11.91
C ASP A 121 29.58 -5.26 11.27
N ALA A 122 29.11 -6.50 11.11
CA ALA A 122 29.83 -7.58 10.45
C ALA A 122 29.40 -7.69 8.98
N VAL A 123 30.10 -6.97 8.11
CA VAL A 123 29.98 -7.14 6.65
C VAL A 123 30.52 -8.53 6.29
N SER A 124 29.62 -9.51 6.16
CA SER A 124 29.95 -10.76 5.47
C SER A 124 29.83 -10.52 3.95
N PRO A 125 30.86 -10.79 3.14
CA PRO A 125 30.84 -10.50 1.70
C PRO A 125 29.75 -11.25 0.91
N ASN A 126 29.13 -12.29 1.50
CA ASN A 126 28.04 -13.07 0.91
C ASN A 126 26.61 -12.56 1.24
N SER A 127 26.46 -11.49 2.03
CA SER A 127 25.12 -11.00 2.41
C SER A 127 24.54 -9.98 1.43
N GLN A 128 25.32 -9.45 0.47
CA GLN A 128 24.92 -8.34 -0.41
C GLN A 128 23.71 -8.63 -1.31
N ASP A 129 23.38 -9.91 -1.52
CA ASP A 129 22.31 -10.32 -2.44
C ASP A 129 20.98 -10.68 -1.75
N GLU A 130 20.92 -10.60 -0.42
CA GLU A 130 19.73 -10.94 0.35
C GLU A 130 18.98 -9.69 0.80
N SER A 131 17.66 -9.70 0.61
CA SER A 131 16.79 -8.64 1.12
C SER A 131 15.51 -9.21 1.72
N THR A 132 14.81 -8.38 2.47
CA THR A 132 13.49 -8.69 3.03
C THR A 132 12.41 -8.16 2.11
N ILE A 133 11.34 -8.93 1.95
CA ILE A 133 10.16 -8.53 1.18
C ILE A 133 8.95 -8.50 2.11
N LEU A 134 8.10 -7.47 1.99
CA LEU A 134 6.76 -7.45 2.58
C LEU A 134 5.71 -7.65 1.48
N LEU A 135 4.87 -8.66 1.64
CA LEU A 135 3.74 -8.96 0.77
C LEU A 135 2.46 -8.36 1.35
N LEU A 136 1.75 -7.59 0.53
CA LEU A 136 0.45 -7.01 0.84
C LEU A 136 -0.58 -7.47 -0.20
N PRO A 137 -1.85 -7.72 0.18
CA PRO A 137 -2.47 -7.45 1.49
C PRO A 137 -2.34 -8.59 2.51
N SER A 138 -1.50 -9.60 2.31
CA SER A 138 -1.34 -10.70 3.28
C SER A 138 -0.61 -10.29 4.58
N PHE A 139 0.08 -9.15 4.58
CA PHE A 139 0.90 -8.69 5.71
C PHE A 139 1.94 -9.76 6.09
N THR A 140 2.61 -10.34 5.09
CA THR A 140 3.62 -11.40 5.27
C THR A 140 4.99 -10.91 4.86
N PHE A 141 5.94 -10.94 5.79
CA PHE A 141 7.35 -10.78 5.47
C PHE A 141 7.94 -12.11 4.98
N VAL A 142 8.86 -12.03 4.02
CA VAL A 142 9.74 -13.13 3.63
C VAL A 142 11.16 -12.59 3.70
N ASP A 143 11.95 -13.12 4.62
CA ASP A 143 13.31 -12.65 4.86
C ASP A 143 14.31 -13.41 3.99
N ARG A 144 15.49 -12.81 3.78
CA ARG A 144 16.62 -13.40 3.04
C ARG A 144 16.28 -13.81 1.61
N VAL A 145 15.48 -13.03 0.88
CA VAL A 145 15.16 -13.31 -0.53
C VAL A 145 16.32 -12.87 -1.44
N ARG A 146 16.75 -13.75 -2.34
CA ARG A 146 17.70 -13.50 -3.43
C ARG A 146 16.97 -13.51 -4.78
N VAL A 147 17.65 -13.01 -5.82
CA VAL A 147 17.15 -13.01 -7.20
C VAL A 147 16.74 -14.42 -7.67
N GLY A 148 17.50 -15.45 -7.28
CA GLY A 148 17.21 -16.84 -7.64
C GLY A 148 15.94 -17.42 -7.01
N ASP A 149 15.45 -16.87 -5.89
CA ASP A 149 14.29 -17.44 -5.19
C ASP A 149 12.95 -16.87 -5.69
N ILE A 150 12.94 -15.92 -6.64
CA ILE A 150 11.72 -15.31 -7.16
C ILE A 150 10.67 -16.33 -7.66
N PRO A 151 11.05 -17.41 -8.37
CA PRO A 151 10.09 -18.45 -8.75
C PRO A 151 9.46 -19.16 -7.54
N GLU A 152 10.25 -19.52 -6.54
CA GLU A 152 9.76 -20.14 -5.30
C GLU A 152 8.85 -19.17 -4.53
N LEU A 153 9.28 -17.91 -4.40
CA LEU A 153 8.54 -16.86 -3.71
C LEU A 153 7.14 -16.68 -4.31
N LYS A 154 7.04 -16.63 -5.64
CA LYS A 154 5.76 -16.51 -6.35
C LYS A 154 4.87 -17.72 -6.09
N SER A 155 5.41 -18.93 -6.31
CA SER A 155 4.64 -20.16 -6.16
C SER A 155 4.10 -20.35 -4.74
N ARG A 156 4.93 -20.10 -3.72
CA ARG A 156 4.58 -20.37 -2.31
C ARG A 156 3.78 -19.26 -1.63
N PHE A 157 4.05 -18.00 -1.94
CA PHE A 157 3.53 -16.89 -1.12
C PHE A 157 2.63 -15.92 -1.86
N ILE A 158 2.60 -15.97 -3.20
CA ILE A 158 1.74 -15.11 -4.02
C ILE A 158 0.63 -15.93 -4.67
N GLU A 159 0.96 -17.12 -5.19
CA GLU A 159 0.04 -17.98 -5.93
C GLU A 159 -0.63 -19.06 -5.07
N ALA A 160 -0.12 -19.31 -3.87
CA ALA A 160 -0.73 -20.27 -2.95
C ALA A 160 -2.11 -19.76 -2.51
N LEU A 161 -3.14 -20.54 -2.84
CA LEU A 161 -4.52 -20.32 -2.44
C LEU A 161 -4.68 -20.85 -1.01
N ALA A 162 -4.32 -20.03 -0.02
CA ALA A 162 -4.25 -20.38 1.40
C ALA A 162 -3.20 -21.45 1.74
N VAL A 163 -2.35 -21.13 2.71
CA VAL A 163 -1.43 -22.11 3.31
C VAL A 163 -2.30 -22.95 4.25
N ASP A 164 -2.47 -24.24 3.95
CA ASP A 164 -2.91 -25.19 4.97
C ASP A 164 -1.90 -25.09 6.12
N GLU A 165 -2.33 -24.68 7.32
CA GLU A 165 -1.51 -24.66 8.55
C GLU A 165 -1.06 -26.06 9.01
N ARG A 166 -1.11 -27.06 8.14
CA ARG A 166 -0.83 -28.46 8.45
C ARG A 166 0.44 -28.89 7.73
N ASN A 167 1.49 -29.04 8.54
CA ASN A 167 2.81 -29.63 8.24
C ASN A 167 3.87 -28.67 7.67
N ASP A 168 4.35 -27.72 8.47
CA ASP A 168 5.63 -27.03 8.23
C ASP A 168 6.78 -27.68 9.04
N ALA A 169 6.85 -29.01 8.99
CA ALA A 169 8.05 -29.76 9.31
C ALA A 169 8.84 -30.00 8.01
N ASP A 170 9.25 -28.94 7.31
CA ASP A 170 10.01 -29.05 6.05
C ASP A 170 11.45 -28.55 6.24
N THR A 171 12.32 -29.46 6.67
CA THR A 171 13.76 -29.28 6.94
C THR A 171 14.62 -29.04 5.68
N GLY A 172 14.10 -28.37 4.64
CA GLY A 172 14.81 -28.16 3.38
C GLY A 172 14.56 -26.82 2.66
N ARG A 173 13.70 -25.94 3.18
CA ARG A 173 13.32 -24.70 2.48
C ARG A 173 14.12 -23.49 2.95
N ARG A 174 14.58 -22.68 2.00
CA ARG A 174 15.41 -21.50 2.27
C ARG A 174 14.59 -20.27 2.70
N LEU A 175 13.46 -20.02 2.04
CA LEU A 175 12.60 -18.87 2.31
C LEU A 175 11.72 -19.10 3.54
N THR A 176 11.84 -18.20 4.51
CA THR A 176 11.11 -18.24 5.78
C THR A 176 10.09 -17.09 5.84
N PRO A 177 8.79 -17.39 5.96
CA PRO A 177 7.77 -16.36 6.17
C PRO A 177 7.68 -15.95 7.64
N ARG A 178 7.31 -14.70 7.90
CA ARG A 178 6.85 -14.24 9.22
C ARG A 178 5.72 -13.23 9.09
N SER A 179 4.79 -13.22 10.05
CA SER A 179 3.69 -12.27 10.03
C SER A 179 4.17 -10.85 10.34
N CYS A 180 3.68 -9.86 9.59
CA CYS A 180 3.82 -8.46 9.93
C CYS A 180 2.88 -8.14 11.11
N GLN A 181 3.46 -7.69 12.21
CA GLN A 181 2.74 -7.40 13.46
C GLN A 181 1.97 -6.08 13.43
N ARG A 182 1.97 -5.35 12.30
CA ARG A 182 1.29 -4.05 12.18
C ARG A 182 -0.17 -4.24 11.79
N ASP A 183 -1.04 -3.39 12.32
CA ASP A 183 -2.45 -3.34 11.93
C ASP A 183 -2.63 -2.60 10.61
N TYR A 184 -1.77 -1.60 10.39
CA TYR A 184 -1.83 -0.70 9.25
C TYR A 184 -0.45 -0.46 8.64
N VAL A 185 -0.41 -0.42 7.31
CA VAL A 185 0.78 -0.02 6.55
C VAL A 185 0.39 1.12 5.61
N VAL A 186 1.05 2.26 5.75
CA VAL A 186 0.85 3.44 4.91
C VAL A 186 2.08 3.62 4.01
N LEU A 187 1.86 3.71 2.71
CA LEU A 187 2.93 3.87 1.73
C LEU A 187 2.85 5.25 1.08
N LEU A 188 3.97 5.96 1.08
CA LEU A 188 4.13 7.28 0.50
C LEU A 188 5.15 7.21 -0.65
N CYS A 189 4.75 7.61 -1.85
CA CYS A 189 5.69 7.69 -2.97
C CYS A 189 6.68 8.85 -2.75
N SER A 190 7.95 8.55 -2.51
CA SER A 190 9.01 9.54 -2.22
C SER A 190 10.02 9.71 -3.35
N HIS A 191 9.81 9.05 -4.49
CA HIS A 191 10.79 8.88 -5.58
C HIS A 191 11.15 10.21 -6.29
N LYS A 192 12.02 11.00 -5.67
CA LYS A 192 12.45 12.34 -6.08
C LYS A 192 13.12 12.32 -7.44
N SER A 193 13.99 11.33 -7.66
CA SER A 193 14.71 11.15 -8.93
C SER A 193 13.76 10.85 -10.10
N ARG A 194 12.53 10.37 -9.83
CA ARG A 194 11.48 10.21 -10.84
C ARG A 194 10.60 11.45 -10.98
N ASP A 195 10.20 12.06 -9.86
CA ASP A 195 9.41 13.28 -9.82
C ASP A 195 9.69 14.04 -8.51
N ALA A 196 10.18 15.27 -8.63
CA ALA A 196 10.55 16.10 -7.48
C ALA A 196 9.37 16.34 -6.52
N ARG A 197 8.12 16.37 -7.00
CA ARG A 197 6.93 16.57 -6.16
C ARG A 197 6.75 15.43 -5.17
N CYS A 198 7.00 14.19 -5.59
CA CYS A 198 6.95 13.03 -4.70
C CYS A 198 8.03 13.13 -3.61
N GLY A 199 9.25 13.51 -3.99
CA GLY A 199 10.36 13.73 -3.04
C GLY A 199 10.13 14.86 -2.04
N ILE A 200 9.41 15.92 -2.44
CA ILE A 200 9.07 17.05 -1.56
C ILE A 200 7.90 16.69 -0.64
N SER A 201 6.85 16.09 -1.19
CA SER A 201 5.60 15.88 -0.45
C SER A 201 5.68 14.74 0.57
N ALA A 202 6.31 13.61 0.22
CA ALA A 202 6.29 12.42 1.08
C ALA A 202 6.86 12.67 2.49
N PRO A 203 8.01 13.35 2.71
CA PRO A 203 8.50 13.64 4.04
C PRO A 203 7.58 14.56 4.86
N LEU A 204 6.92 15.52 4.21
CA LEU A 204 6.00 16.45 4.86
C LEU A 204 4.72 15.74 5.30
N ILE A 205 4.15 14.90 4.43
CA ILE A 205 2.99 14.06 4.75
C ILE A 205 3.34 13.04 5.83
N LYS A 206 4.51 12.40 5.77
CA LYS A 206 4.95 11.46 6.81
C LYS A 206 4.98 12.15 8.18
N ARG A 207 5.64 13.30 8.28
CA ARG A 207 5.77 14.04 9.54
C ARG A 207 4.41 14.44 10.12
N GLU A 208 3.46 14.86 9.28
CA GLU A 208 2.12 15.24 9.74
C GLU A 208 1.27 14.02 10.15
N LEU A 209 1.34 12.91 9.40
CA LEU A 209 0.70 11.65 9.82
C LEU A 209 1.26 11.18 11.16
N GLU A 210 2.59 11.18 11.32
CA GLU A 210 3.24 10.81 12.58
C GLU A 210 2.80 11.72 13.75
N ARG A 211 2.64 13.03 13.51
CA ARG A 211 2.14 13.98 14.52
C ARG A 211 0.77 13.57 15.05
N HIS A 212 -0.14 13.12 14.19
CA HIS A 212 -1.48 12.67 14.60
C HIS A 212 -1.51 11.23 15.14
N LEU A 213 -0.58 10.37 14.73
CA LEU A 213 -0.51 8.97 15.19
C LEU A 213 0.14 8.83 16.57
N ARG A 214 1.10 9.70 16.93
CA ARG A 214 1.83 9.64 18.21
C ARG A 214 0.92 9.82 19.43
N PRO A 215 0.02 10.82 19.52
CA PRO A 215 -0.88 10.99 20.66
C PRO A 215 -1.85 9.81 20.86
N LEU A 216 -2.16 9.09 19.78
CA LEU A 216 -2.99 7.89 19.83
C LEU A 216 -2.20 6.62 20.23
N GLY A 217 -0.87 6.73 20.40
CA GLY A 217 0.00 5.58 20.66
C GLY A 217 0.08 4.60 19.50
N LEU A 218 -0.29 5.03 18.28
CA LEU A 218 -0.40 4.15 17.11
C LEU A 218 0.81 4.22 16.19
N HIS A 219 1.65 5.25 16.29
CA HIS A 219 2.86 5.33 15.46
C HIS A 219 3.81 4.16 15.78
N ARG A 220 4.33 3.51 14.73
CA ARG A 220 5.40 2.51 14.80
C ARG A 220 6.51 2.89 13.83
N ASP A 221 7.67 3.23 14.35
CA ASP A 221 8.89 3.34 13.55
C ASP A 221 9.57 1.96 13.41
N ASP A 222 10.76 1.97 12.80
CA ASP A 222 11.52 0.75 12.51
C ASP A 222 12.18 0.13 13.77
N SER A 223 12.36 0.91 14.83
CA SER A 223 12.90 0.45 16.11
C SER A 223 11.81 0.02 17.11
N ASP A 224 10.54 0.30 16.81
CA ASP A 224 9.40 -0.01 17.67
C ASP A 224 8.90 -1.45 17.43
N ASP A 225 9.17 -2.34 18.38
CA ASP A 225 8.79 -3.75 18.35
C ASP A 225 7.34 -4.03 18.81
N ARG A 226 6.63 -3.01 19.30
CA ARG A 226 5.26 -3.19 19.80
C ARG A 226 4.33 -3.66 18.69
N PRO A 227 3.47 -4.66 18.96
CA PRO A 227 2.49 -5.10 17.99
C PRO A 227 1.45 -4.01 17.69
N GLY A 228 0.71 -4.23 16.62
CA GLY A 228 -0.32 -3.35 16.10
C GLY A 228 0.22 -2.03 15.56
N GLY A 229 -0.65 -1.04 15.49
CA GLY A 229 -0.32 0.32 15.08
C GLY A 229 -0.04 0.49 13.59
N VAL A 230 0.59 1.61 13.26
CA VAL A 230 0.76 2.13 11.90
C VAL A 230 2.23 2.33 11.59
N SER A 231 2.73 1.60 10.58
CA SER A 231 4.03 1.87 9.96
C SER A 231 3.85 2.70 8.69
N VAL A 232 4.64 3.77 8.56
CA VAL A 232 4.60 4.68 7.41
C VAL A 232 5.91 4.55 6.63
N TYR A 233 5.85 3.96 5.44
CA TYR A 233 7.01 3.70 4.59
C TYR A 233 7.05 4.61 3.37
N PHE A 234 8.26 4.96 2.97
CA PHE A 234 8.55 5.49 1.65
C PHE A 234 8.68 4.37 0.64
N VAL A 235 8.13 4.60 -0.55
CA VAL A 235 8.19 3.67 -1.67
C VAL A 235 8.59 4.35 -2.96
N SER A 236 9.14 3.55 -3.88
CA SER A 236 9.43 3.95 -5.26
C SER A 236 8.16 4.31 -6.04
N HIS A 237 8.31 4.67 -7.30
CA HIS A 237 7.20 5.23 -8.08
C HIS A 237 6.02 4.26 -8.24
N VAL A 238 4.86 4.65 -7.71
CA VAL A 238 3.61 3.86 -7.77
C VAL A 238 2.75 4.16 -9.01
N GLY A 239 3.12 5.14 -9.84
CA GLY A 239 2.29 5.65 -10.93
C GLY A 239 1.41 6.84 -10.50
N GLY A 240 1.14 7.75 -11.45
CA GLY A 240 0.30 8.93 -11.19
C GLY A 240 0.99 10.02 -10.37
N HIS A 241 2.31 10.23 -10.58
CA HIS A 241 3.07 11.34 -9.95
C HIS A 241 2.46 12.72 -10.26
N LYS A 242 1.70 12.83 -11.35
CA LYS A 242 0.97 14.04 -11.73
C LYS A 242 0.00 14.48 -10.62
N PHE A 243 -0.48 13.53 -9.81
CA PHE A 243 -1.44 13.71 -8.74
C PHE A 243 -0.80 13.58 -7.33
N SER A 244 0.51 13.89 -7.21
CA SER A 244 1.22 13.85 -5.91
C SER A 244 0.51 14.71 -4.84
N ALA A 245 0.46 14.32 -3.57
CA ALA A 245 1.06 13.14 -2.95
C ALA A 245 0.18 11.89 -3.06
N ASN A 246 0.79 10.75 -3.43
CA ASN A 246 0.12 9.45 -3.42
C ASN A 246 0.31 8.77 -2.05
N VAL A 247 -0.79 8.28 -1.49
CA VAL A 247 -0.85 7.60 -0.18
C VAL A 247 -1.65 6.30 -0.35
N LEU A 248 -1.02 5.15 -0.15
CA LEU A 248 -1.70 3.85 -0.16
C LEU A 248 -1.82 3.38 1.28
N ILE A 249 -3.04 3.08 1.73
CA ILE A 249 -3.34 2.72 3.12
C ILE A 249 -3.84 1.29 3.12
N TYR A 250 -3.05 0.38 3.67
CA TYR A 250 -3.44 -1.01 3.89
C TYR A 250 -3.93 -1.18 5.33
N ARG A 251 -5.08 -1.84 5.48
CA ARG A 251 -5.71 -2.16 6.77
C ARG A 251 -5.81 -3.67 6.88
N LYS A 252 -5.01 -4.28 7.77
CA LYS A 252 -4.82 -5.73 7.87
C LYS A 252 -6.13 -6.44 8.18
N GLU A 253 -6.76 -6.08 9.31
CA GLU A 253 -7.98 -6.75 9.76
C GLU A 253 -9.14 -6.57 8.76
N ALA A 254 -9.23 -5.41 8.10
CA ALA A 254 -10.29 -5.16 7.13
C ALA A 254 -10.03 -5.79 5.74
N GLU A 255 -8.83 -6.34 5.51
CA GLU A 255 -8.35 -6.80 4.20
C GLU A 255 -8.57 -5.74 3.11
N GLN A 256 -8.28 -4.49 3.47
CA GLN A 256 -8.66 -3.32 2.69
C GLN A 256 -7.41 -2.54 2.27
N MET A 257 -7.42 -2.01 1.06
CA MET A 257 -6.45 -1.01 0.62
C MET A 257 -7.16 0.18 -0.01
N ILE A 258 -6.86 1.38 0.48
CA ILE A 258 -7.40 2.65 -0.02
C ILE A 258 -6.25 3.47 -0.61
N TRP A 259 -6.37 3.85 -1.89
CA TRP A 259 -5.36 4.65 -2.58
C TRP A 259 -5.86 6.08 -2.76
N LEU A 260 -5.20 7.02 -2.07
CA LEU A 260 -5.42 8.45 -2.18
C LEU A 260 -4.32 9.15 -3.00
N ALA A 261 -4.68 10.26 -3.63
CA ALA A 261 -3.79 11.21 -4.27
C ALA A 261 -4.11 12.65 -3.81
N ARG A 262 -3.29 13.61 -4.24
CA ARG A 262 -3.44 15.05 -3.89
C ARG A 262 -3.50 15.28 -2.38
N VAL A 263 -2.90 14.39 -1.61
CA VAL A 263 -2.86 14.53 -0.16
C VAL A 263 -1.97 15.73 0.17
N ARG A 264 -2.46 16.58 1.07
CA ARG A 264 -1.80 17.76 1.62
C ARG A 264 -1.69 17.59 3.14
N PRO A 265 -0.76 18.28 3.81
CA PRO A 265 -0.59 18.15 5.26
C PRO A 265 -1.90 18.33 6.02
N GLU A 266 -2.71 19.31 5.65
CA GLU A 266 -4.02 19.60 6.24
C GLU A 266 -5.00 18.41 6.23
N HIS A 267 -4.87 17.47 5.29
CA HIS A 267 -5.74 16.29 5.21
C HIS A 267 -5.34 15.18 6.21
N CYS A 268 -4.14 15.24 6.79
CA CYS A 268 -3.56 14.11 7.53
C CYS A 268 -4.36 13.76 8.80
N GLU A 269 -4.92 14.76 9.49
CA GLU A 269 -5.78 14.52 10.66
C GLU A 269 -6.99 13.64 10.28
N GLY A 270 -7.71 14.02 9.23
CA GLY A 270 -8.86 13.28 8.71
C GLY A 270 -8.46 11.89 8.20
N ILE A 271 -7.31 11.77 7.53
CA ILE A 271 -6.79 10.47 7.09
C ILE A 271 -6.54 9.53 8.27
N VAL A 272 -5.94 10.02 9.36
CA VAL A 272 -5.75 9.18 10.56
C VAL A 272 -7.09 8.81 11.19
N LYS A 273 -7.94 9.80 11.48
CA LYS A 273 -9.21 9.57 12.20
C LYS A 273 -10.20 8.70 11.45
N TYR A 274 -10.30 8.86 10.13
CA TYR A 274 -11.36 8.25 9.33
C TYR A 274 -10.84 7.21 8.36
N THR A 275 -9.80 7.50 7.59
CA THR A 275 -9.35 6.57 6.54
C THR A 275 -8.60 5.38 7.12
N ILE A 276 -7.60 5.61 7.97
CA ILE A 276 -6.81 4.53 8.58
C ILE A 276 -7.68 3.75 9.56
N LEU A 277 -8.29 4.44 10.53
CA LEU A 277 -9.00 3.78 11.63
C LEU A 277 -10.35 3.20 11.22
N LYS A 278 -11.15 3.95 10.44
CA LYS A 278 -12.53 3.56 10.12
C LYS A 278 -12.73 3.04 8.68
N GLY A 279 -11.74 3.17 7.80
CA GLY A 279 -11.89 2.83 6.39
C GLY A 279 -12.84 3.75 5.62
N LYS A 280 -13.09 4.96 6.14
CA LYS A 280 -13.94 5.98 5.51
C LYS A 280 -13.08 7.02 4.78
N VAL A 281 -13.54 7.52 3.64
CA VAL A 281 -12.84 8.56 2.86
C VAL A 281 -13.43 9.93 3.18
N VAL A 282 -12.57 10.93 3.42
CA VAL A 282 -13.00 12.30 3.71
C VAL A 282 -13.40 13.05 2.44
N HIS A 283 -12.54 12.98 1.41
CA HIS A 283 -12.72 13.70 0.13
C HIS A 283 -12.68 12.75 -1.07
N PRO A 284 -13.71 11.91 -1.28
CA PRO A 284 -13.68 10.87 -2.31
C PRO A 284 -13.53 11.45 -3.72
N ASP A 285 -14.25 12.51 -4.07
CA ASP A 285 -14.21 13.10 -5.41
C ASP A 285 -12.85 13.74 -5.75
N PHE A 286 -12.15 14.23 -4.73
CA PHE A 286 -10.90 14.95 -4.90
C PHE A 286 -9.66 14.08 -4.77
N GLN A 287 -9.66 13.08 -3.87
CA GLN A 287 -8.48 12.33 -3.48
C GLN A 287 -8.51 10.86 -3.87
N LEU A 288 -9.68 10.24 -3.97
CA LEU A 288 -9.77 8.78 -4.15
C LEU A 288 -9.33 8.38 -5.57
N ARG A 289 -8.37 7.46 -5.63
CA ARG A 289 -7.93 6.86 -6.89
C ARG A 289 -8.56 5.50 -7.16
N GLY A 290 -8.69 4.69 -6.11
CA GLY A 290 -9.14 3.32 -6.19
C GLY A 290 -8.69 2.53 -4.95
N GLY A 291 -8.84 1.21 -5.00
CA GLY A 291 -8.54 0.31 -3.91
C GLY A 291 -9.37 -0.98 -3.97
N PHE A 292 -9.29 -1.76 -2.90
CA PHE A 292 -10.10 -2.95 -2.72
C PHE A 292 -10.53 -3.11 -1.26
N ASP A 293 -11.58 -3.90 -1.08
CA ASP A 293 -12.15 -4.34 0.19
C ASP A 293 -12.46 -5.83 0.04
N ASN A 294 -11.48 -6.68 0.37
CA ASN A 294 -11.57 -8.11 0.09
C ASN A 294 -12.61 -8.79 0.98
N LYS A 295 -12.81 -8.31 2.22
CA LYS A 295 -13.88 -8.80 3.12
C LYS A 295 -15.27 -8.64 2.52
N ARG A 296 -15.50 -7.57 1.75
CA ARG A 296 -16.75 -7.33 1.03
C ARG A 296 -16.71 -7.80 -0.43
N CYS A 297 -15.62 -8.41 -0.87
CA CYS A 297 -15.37 -8.79 -2.26
C CYS A 297 -15.55 -7.63 -3.26
N LEU A 298 -15.15 -6.42 -2.87
CA LEU A 298 -15.28 -5.23 -3.71
C LEU A 298 -13.91 -4.74 -4.18
N THR A 299 -13.83 -4.34 -5.43
CA THR A 299 -12.65 -3.68 -6.00
C THR A 299 -13.07 -2.48 -6.82
N SER A 300 -12.26 -1.42 -6.80
CA SER A 300 -12.47 -0.26 -7.65
C SER A 300 -11.13 0.34 -8.06
N TRP A 301 -10.90 0.53 -9.34
CA TRP A 301 -9.58 0.85 -9.88
C TRP A 301 -9.64 1.97 -10.89
#